data_AF-A0A8C7XQJ6-F1
#
_entry.id   AF-A0A8C7XQJ6-F1
#
_cell.length_a   1.000
_cell.length_b   1.000
_cell.length_c   1.000
_cell.angle_alpha   90.00
_cell.angle_beta   90.00
_cell.angle_gamma   90.00
#
_symmetry.space_group_name_H-M   'P 1'
#
loop_
_entity.id
_entity.type
_entity.pdbx_description
1 polymer ?
#
loop_
_entity_poly.entity_id
_entity_poly.type
_entity_poly.pdbx_seq_one_letter_code
_entity_poly.pdbx_strand_id
1 'polypeptide(L)' 'QAIAPQHLCGSHLVEALYLVCGDRGFFYTPKRDQCCHKPCNIFDLENYCN' A
#
# COMPACT_ATOMS: atom_id res chain seq x y z
N GLN A 1 10.47 -18.55 2.85
CA GLN A 1 10.72 -17.57 1.78
C GLN A 1 10.69 -16.19 2.42
N ALA A 2 11.74 -15.39 2.32
CA ALA A 2 11.69 -13.99 2.73
C ALA A 2 11.04 -13.21 1.58
N ILE A 3 9.87 -12.63 1.83
CA ILE A 3 9.22 -11.76 0.86
C ILE A 3 10.03 -10.47 0.86
N ALA A 4 10.80 -10.21 -0.19
CA ALA A 4 11.50 -8.94 -0.33
C ALA A 4 10.47 -7.81 -0.30
N PRO A 5 10.73 -6.69 0.41
CA PRO A 5 9.77 -5.61 0.48
C PRO A 5 9.64 -4.99 -0.93
N GLN A 6 8.43 -5.03 -1.47
CA GLN A 6 8.15 -4.67 -2.86
C GLN A 6 7.83 -3.18 -2.96
N HIS A 7 8.36 -2.54 -3.99
CA HIS A 7 7.92 -1.21 -4.38
C HIS A 7 6.53 -1.33 -5.02
N LEU A 8 5.55 -0.62 -4.47
CA LEU A 8 4.18 -0.58 -4.96
C LEU A 8 3.92 0.80 -5.55
N CYS A 9 3.80 0.86 -6.87
CA CYS A 9 3.58 2.09 -7.61
C CYS A 9 2.18 2.10 -8.23
N GLY A 10 1.46 3.22 -8.11
CA GLY A 10 0.18 3.44 -8.78
C GLY A 10 -0.83 2.32 -8.53
N SER A 11 -1.19 1.57 -9.57
CA SER A 11 -2.20 0.51 -9.51
C SER A 11 -1.85 -0.61 -8.53
N HIS A 12 -0.57 -1.00 -8.42
CA HIS A 12 -0.15 -2.06 -7.49
C HIS A 12 -0.33 -1.64 -6.03
N LEU A 13 -0.20 -0.35 -5.73
CA LEU A 13 -0.47 0.17 -4.39
C LEU A 13 -1.96 0.14 -4.10
N VAL A 14 -2.80 0.58 -5.04
CA VAL A 14 -4.27 0.52 -4.89
C VAL A 14 -4.76 -0.91 -4.68
N GLU A 15 -4.22 -1.88 -5.43
CA GLU A 15 -4.55 -3.29 -5.29
C GLU A 15 -4.13 -3.84 -3.91
N ALA A 16 -2.92 -3.52 -3.45
CA ALA A 16 -2.46 -3.91 -2.12
C ALA A 16 -3.33 -3.31 -1.01
N LEU A 17 -3.74 -2.04 -1.15
CA LEU A 17 -4.64 -1.38 -0.20
C LEU A 17 -6.04 -2.00 -0.18
N TYR A 18 -6.56 -2.41 -1.34
CA TYR A 18 -7.82 -3.13 -1.41
C TYR A 18 -7.77 -4.44 -0.61
N LEU A 19 -6.68 -5.19 -0.72
CA LEU A 19 -6.49 -6.44 0.02
C LEU A 19 -6.28 -6.22 1.52
N VAL A 20 -5.49 -5.22 1.92
CA VAL A 20 -5.15 -4.96 3.34
C VAL A 20 -6.29 -4.28 4.10
N CYS A 21 -6.99 -3.35 3.45
CA CYS A 21 -8.04 -2.59 4.13
C CYS A 21 -9.40 -3.30 4.10
N GLY A 22 -9.67 -4.11 3.07
CA GLY A 22 -10.93 -4.85 2.93
C GLY A 22 -12.14 -3.93 3.13
N ASP A 23 -13.03 -4.34 4.03
CA ASP A 23 -14.28 -3.63 4.31
C ASP A 23 -14.10 -2.25 4.97
N ARG A 24 -12.93 -1.96 5.56
CA ARG A 24 -12.62 -0.62 6.08
C ARG A 24 -12.54 0.41 4.95
N GLY A 25 -12.21 -0.04 3.75
CA GLY A 25 -11.84 0.84 2.64
C GLY A 25 -10.58 1.65 2.96
N PHE A 26 -10.18 2.51 2.02
CA PHE A 26 -8.98 3.34 2.14
C PHE A 26 -9.15 4.63 1.35
N PHE A 27 -8.35 5.63 1.70
CA PHE A 27 -8.20 6.85 0.91
C PHE A 27 -6.75 7.01 0.45
N TYR A 28 -6.52 6.94 -0.85
CA TYR A 28 -5.19 7.09 -1.44
C TYR A 28 -5.15 8.31 -2.37
N THR A 29 -4.20 9.20 -2.11
CA THR A 29 -3.92 10.36 -2.97
C THR A 29 -2.65 10.09 -3.77
N PRO A 30 -2.68 10.10 -5.11
CA PRO A 30 -1.53 9.76 -5.98
C PRO A 30 -0.26 10.57 -5.73
N LYS A 31 -0.36 11.76 -5.14
CA LYS A 31 0.81 12.56 -4.74
C LYS A 31 1.64 11.92 -3.61
N ARG A 32 1.16 10.87 -2.96
CA ARG A 32 1.85 10.12 -1.90
C ARG A 32 2.24 8.70 -2.36
N ASP A 33 2.97 8.60 -3.47
CA ASP A 33 3.62 7.36 -3.89
C ASP A 33 4.85 7.01 -3.02
N GLN A 34 4.66 6.98 -1.69
CA GLN A 34 5.72 6.60 -0.75
C GLN A 34 6.17 5.16 -0.99
N CYS A 35 5.23 4.25 -1.23
CA CYS A 35 5.51 2.85 -1.49
C CYS A 35 6.19 2.59 -2.84
N CYS A 36 6.20 3.58 -3.74
CA CYS A 36 6.90 3.51 -5.01
C CYS A 36 8.37 3.91 -4.86
N HIS A 37 8.66 4.94 -4.06
CA HIS A 37 10.02 5.44 -3.86
C HIS A 37 10.75 4.72 -2.73
N LYS A 38 10.02 4.14 -1.77
CA LYS A 38 10.54 3.31 -0.69
C LYS A 38 9.67 2.06 -0.56
N PRO A 39 10.24 0.88 -0.30
CA PRO A 39 9.43 -0.30 -0.03
C PRO A 39 8.52 -0.04 1.19
N CYS A 40 7.25 -0.38 1.07
CA CYS A 40 6.33 -0.39 2.21
C CYS A 40 6.19 -1.81 2.74
N ASN A 41 6.06 -1.95 4.06
CA ASN A 41 5.60 -3.19 4.69
C ASN A 41 4.07 -3.14 4.91
N ILE A 42 3.51 -4.20 5.47
CA ILE A 42 2.06 -4.30 5.68
C ILE A 42 1.53 -3.27 6.69
N PHE A 43 2.30 -2.92 7.73
CA PHE A 43 1.91 -1.89 8.70
C PHE A 43 1.86 -0.50 8.05
N ASP A 44 2.77 -0.22 7.11
CA ASP A 44 2.72 1.03 6.34
C ASP A 44 1.44 1.12 5.50
N LEU A 45 0.99 -0.01 4.92
CA LEU A 45 -0.25 -0.09 4.15
C LEU A 45 -1.50 0.07 5.03
N GLU A 46 -1.48 -0.49 6.24
CA GLU A 46 -2.60 -0.36 7.19
C GLU A 46 -2.89 1.09 7.59
N ASN A 47 -1.89 1.97 7.57
CA ASN A 47 -2.06 3.39 7.87
C ASN A 47 -2.88 4.16 6.82
N TYR A 48 -3.16 3.56 5.66
CA TYR A 48 -4.02 4.14 4.62
C TYR A 48 -5.49 3.70 4.76
N CYS A 49 -5.78 2.72 5.61
CA CYS A 49 -7.15 2.26 5.84
C CYS A 49 -7.92 3.28 6.69
N ASN A 50 -9.25 3.34 6.49
CA ASN A 50 -10.12 4.19 7.32
C ASN A 50 -10.35 3.61 8.72
#